data_AF-A0A4V2S6P5-F1
#
_entry.id   AF-A0A4V2S6P5-F1
#
_cell.length_a   1.000
_cell.length_b   1.000
_cell.length_c   1.000
_cell.angle_alpha   90.00
_cell.angle_beta   90.00
_cell.angle_gamma   90.00
#
_symmetry.space_group_name_H-M   'P 1'
#
loop_
_entity.id
_entity.type
_entity.pdbx_description
1 polymer ?
#
loop_
_entity_poly.entity_id
_entity_poly.type
_entity_poly.pdbx_seq_one_letter_code
_entity_poly.pdbx_strand_id
1 'polypeptide(L)'
;MALVAESHPSEIIADLRRQLEDLRAKYAAVRAHQSTQAGSNGRKLTPEQVAEIRDLAERGETQADIGAEFGINAATVSRIVRHIYHP
;
A
#
# COMPACT_ATOMS: atom_id res chain seq x y z
N MET A 1 54.17 6.92 -15.57
CA MET A 1 53.07 6.78 -16.54
C MET A 1 51.98 5.95 -15.90
N ALA A 2 50.88 6.59 -15.47
CA ALA A 2 49.74 5.88 -14.89
C ALA A 2 48.88 5.33 -16.04
N LEU A 3 48.90 4.01 -16.21
CA LEU A 3 48.01 3.31 -17.14
C LEU A 3 46.61 3.35 -16.51
N VAL A 4 45.74 4.22 -17.00
CA VAL A 4 44.31 4.14 -16.67
C VAL A 4 43.84 2.82 -17.28
N ALA A 5 43.57 1.83 -16.44
CA ALA A 5 43.03 0.56 -16.89
C ALA A 5 41.66 0.81 -17.53
N GLU A 6 41.60 0.79 -18.86
CA GLU A 6 40.33 0.80 -19.56
C GLU A 6 39.59 -0.48 -19.18
N SER A 7 38.52 -0.34 -18.38
CA SER A 7 37.64 -1.44 -18.04
C SER A 7 37.18 -2.11 -19.32
N HIS A 8 37.45 -3.42 -19.42
CA HIS A 8 37.12 -4.15 -20.63
C HIS A 8 35.61 -4.07 -20.87
N PRO A 9 35.14 -3.91 -22.12
CA PRO A 9 33.71 -3.82 -22.43
C PRO A 9 32.88 -4.95 -21.81
N SER A 10 33.46 -6.14 -21.68
CA SER A 10 32.86 -7.29 -21.01
C SER A 10 32.58 -7.08 -19.52
N GLU A 11 33.48 -6.40 -18.79
CA GLU A 11 33.32 -6.10 -17.36
C GLU A 11 32.22 -5.07 -17.14
N ILE A 12 32.17 -4.03 -17.98
CA ILE A 12 31.12 -3.01 -17.96
C ILE A 12 29.76 -3.66 -18.24
N ILE A 13 29.68 -4.53 -19.26
CA ILE A 13 28.44 -5.24 -19.61
C ILE A 13 28.00 -6.18 -18.46
N ALA A 14 28.94 -6.90 -17.83
CA ALA A 14 28.63 -7.76 -16.70
C ALA A 14 28.10 -6.97 -15.50
N ASP A 15 28.71 -5.81 -15.22
CA ASP A 15 28.27 -4.97 -14.12
C ASP A 15 26.90 -4.32 -14.37
N LEU A 16 26.66 -3.81 -15.58
CA LEU A 16 25.35 -3.28 -15.96
C LEU A 16 24.25 -4.34 -15.86
N ARG A 17 24.52 -5.59 -16.23
CA ARG A 17 23.57 -6.70 -16.05
C ARG A 17 23.22 -6.93 -14.58
N ARG A 18 24.24 -6.96 -13.71
CA ARG A 18 24.05 -7.09 -12.26
C ARG A 18 23.19 -5.96 -11.71
N GLN A 19 23.49 -4.71 -12.09
CA GLN A 19 22.72 -3.55 -11.66
C GLN A 19 21.26 -3.60 -12.13
N LEU A 20 21.01 -4.07 -13.35
CA LEU A 20 19.65 -4.25 -13.88
C LEU A 20 18.85 -5.31 -13.12
N GLU A 21 19.48 -6.42 -12.75
CA GLU A 21 18.85 -7.46 -11.94
C GLU A 21 18.48 -6.92 -10.55
N ASP A 22 19.39 -6.20 -9.92
CA ASP A 22 19.18 -5.62 -8.59
C ASP A 22 18.07 -4.56 -8.61
N LEU A 23 18.04 -3.72 -9.65
CA LEU A 23 16.98 -2.72 -9.86
C LEU A 23 15.62 -3.37 -10.09
N ARG A 24 15.56 -4.45 -10.89
CA ARG A 24 14.33 -5.22 -11.12
C ARG A 24 13.82 -5.84 -9.82
N ALA A 25 14.70 -6.39 -8.99
CA ALA A 25 14.34 -6.95 -7.69
C ALA A 25 13.76 -5.88 -6.76
N LYS A 26 14.43 -4.71 -6.66
CA LYS A 26 13.95 -3.56 -5.88
C LYS A 26 12.58 -3.08 -6.35
N TYR A 27 12.39 -2.95 -7.67
CA TYR A 27 11.12 -2.50 -8.23
C TYR A 27 9.98 -3.51 -7.97
N ALA A 28 10.26 -4.82 -8.08
CA ALA A 28 9.28 -5.86 -7.77
C ALA A 28 8.81 -5.79 -6.31
N ALA A 29 9.72 -5.55 -5.36
CA ALA A 29 9.39 -5.39 -3.95
C ALA A 29 8.49 -4.15 -3.70
N VAL A 30 8.84 -3.01 -4.30
CA VAL A 30 8.03 -1.77 -4.20
C VAL A 30 6.64 -1.98 -4.81
N ARG A 31 6.55 -2.61 -5.99
CA ARG A 31 5.26 -2.89 -6.65
C ARG A 31 4.39 -3.83 -5.81
N ALA A 32 4.98 -4.85 -5.19
CA ALA A 32 4.26 -5.75 -4.29
C ALA A 32 3.64 -4.97 -3.11
N HIS A 33 4.43 -4.10 -2.46
CA HIS A 33 3.93 -3.24 -1.38
C HIS A 33 2.86 -2.23 -1.84
N GLN A 34 3.00 -1.66 -3.04
CA GLN A 34 1.99 -0.76 -3.59
C GLN A 34 0.69 -1.48 -3.94
N SER A 35 0.75 -2.72 -4.45
CA SER A 35 -0.46 -3.50 -4.74
C SER A 35 -1.28 -3.82 -3.48
N THR A 36 -0.62 -4.01 -2.33
CA THR A 36 -1.30 -4.17 -1.03
C THR A 36 -1.92 -2.87 -0.51
N GLN A 37 -1.38 -1.71 -0.90
CA GLN A 37 -1.90 -0.40 -0.46
C GLN A 37 -2.91 0.23 -1.44
N ALA A 38 -2.88 -0.13 -2.72
CA ALA A 38 -3.82 0.38 -3.73
C ALA A 38 -5.24 -0.17 -3.59
N GLY A 39 -5.43 -1.23 -2.79
CA GLY A 39 -6.68 -2.00 -2.71
C GLY A 39 -7.85 -1.37 -1.95
N SER A 40 -7.64 -0.32 -1.13
CA SER A 40 -8.73 0.18 -0.24
C SER A 40 -9.38 1.49 -0.67
N ASN A 41 -8.90 2.15 -1.73
CA ASN A 41 -9.39 3.49 -2.13
C ASN A 41 -10.56 3.45 -3.14
N GLY A 42 -11.03 2.27 -3.55
CA GLY A 42 -11.92 2.13 -4.70
C GLY A 42 -13.39 1.87 -4.40
N ARG A 43 -13.75 1.24 -3.28
CA ARG A 43 -15.15 0.85 -3.00
C ARG A 43 -15.77 1.80 -2.00
N LYS A 44 -16.66 2.66 -2.49
CA LYS A 44 -17.54 3.47 -1.63
C LYS A 44 -18.43 2.54 -0.80
N LEU A 45 -18.48 2.76 0.51
CA LEU A 45 -19.39 2.04 1.40
C LEU A 45 -20.84 2.36 1.04
N THR A 46 -21.71 1.36 1.08
CA THR A 46 -23.15 1.57 0.88
C THR A 46 -23.77 2.24 2.12
N PRO A 47 -24.94 2.89 1.99
CA PRO A 47 -25.65 3.44 3.14
C PRO A 47 -25.92 2.42 4.25
N GLU A 48 -26.18 1.16 3.88
CA GLU A 48 -26.43 0.06 4.80
C GLU A 48 -25.16 -0.29 5.59
N GLN A 49 -24.00 -0.36 4.93
CA GLN A 49 -22.71 -0.58 5.60
C GLN A 49 -22.37 0.56 6.55
N VAL A 50 -22.68 1.80 6.16
CA VAL A 50 -22.49 2.99 7.02
C VAL A 50 -23.37 2.91 8.27
N ALA A 51 -24.61 2.43 8.15
CA ALA A 51 -25.50 2.22 9.29
C ALA A 51 -24.99 1.09 10.20
N GLU A 52 -24.58 -0.04 9.64
CA GLU A 52 -24.03 -1.18 10.39
C GLU A 52 -22.78 -0.80 11.19
N ILE A 53 -21.87 -0.03 10.59
CA ILE A 53 -20.67 0.50 11.26
C ILE A 53 -21.03 1.38 12.46
N ARG A 54 -22.11 2.17 12.37
CA ARG A 54 -22.59 2.99 13.50
C ARG A 54 -23.16 2.12 14.61
N ASP A 55 -24.00 1.14 14.25
CA ASP A 55 -24.59 0.21 15.23
C ASP A 55 -23.52 -0.59 15.98
N LEU A 56 -22.43 -0.99 15.30
CA LEU A 56 -21.29 -1.68 15.95
C LEU A 56 -20.56 -0.76 16.92
N ALA A 57 -20.29 0.48 16.52
CA ALA A 57 -19.65 1.47 17.39
C ALA A 57 -20.53 1.79 18.62
N GLU A 58 -21.85 1.88 18.46
CA GLU A 58 -22.79 2.09 19.56
C GLU A 58 -22.84 0.90 20.54
N ARG A 59 -22.63 -0.32 20.04
CA ARG A 59 -22.48 -1.54 20.85
C ARG A 59 -21.15 -1.61 21.61
N GLY A 60 -20.23 -0.68 21.37
CA GLY A 60 -18.96 -0.57 22.06
C GLY A 60 -17.78 -1.25 21.36
N GLU A 61 -17.96 -1.72 20.12
CA GLU A 61 -16.85 -2.26 19.32
C GLU A 61 -15.80 -1.19 19.04
N THR A 62 -14.52 -1.59 19.02
CA THR A 62 -13.45 -0.62 18.78
C THR A 62 -13.39 -0.26 17.30
N GLN A 63 -13.00 0.99 16.99
CA GLN A 63 -12.87 1.44 15.60
C GLN A 63 -11.82 0.64 14.81
N ALA A 64 -10.83 0.04 15.51
CA ALA A 64 -9.83 -0.82 14.89
C ALA A 64 -10.42 -2.15 14.46
N ASP A 65 -11.24 -2.77 15.32
CA ASP A 65 -11.89 -4.05 15.04
C ASP A 65 -12.92 -3.90 13.91
N ILE A 66 -13.75 -2.85 13.97
CA ILE A 66 -14.70 -2.51 12.90
C ILE A 66 -13.95 -2.25 11.59
N GLY A 67 -12.82 -1.54 11.63
CA GLY A 67 -12.00 -1.28 10.45
C GLY A 67 -11.48 -2.58 9.81
N ALA A 68 -11.01 -3.52 10.65
CA ALA A 68 -10.52 -4.82 10.19
C ALA A 68 -11.65 -5.66 9.56
N GLU A 69 -12.84 -5.69 10.17
CA GLU A 69 -14.01 -6.42 9.67
C GLU A 69 -14.46 -5.92 8.28
N PHE A 70 -14.51 -4.61 8.09
CA PHE A 70 -14.96 -3.99 6.84
C PHE A 70 -13.82 -3.77 5.83
N GLY A 71 -12.58 -4.07 6.18
CA GLY A 71 -11.40 -3.83 5.33
C GLY A 71 -11.13 -2.35 5.08
N ILE A 72 -11.46 -1.47 6.04
CA ILE A 72 -11.31 -0.01 5.94
C ILE A 72 -10.43 0.53 7.06
N ASN A 73 -9.87 1.73 6.84
CA ASN A 73 -9.09 2.42 7.85
C ASN A 73 -9.97 2.81 9.06
N ALA A 74 -9.48 2.65 10.29
CA ALA A 74 -10.15 3.13 11.51
C ALA A 74 -10.47 4.64 11.46
N ALA A 75 -9.69 5.44 10.74
CA ALA A 75 -10.01 6.85 10.48
C ALA A 75 -11.27 7.04 9.61
N THR A 76 -11.54 6.11 8.69
CA THR A 76 -12.80 6.07 7.92
C THR A 76 -13.96 5.72 8.84
N VAL A 77 -13.79 4.74 9.74
CA VAL A 77 -14.77 4.42 10.78
C VAL A 77 -15.07 5.64 11.65
N SER A 78 -14.04 6.35 12.11
CA SER A 78 -14.22 7.60 12.88
C SER A 78 -15.04 8.65 12.12
N ARG A 79 -14.83 8.81 10.81
CA ARG A 79 -15.62 9.73 9.97
C ARG A 79 -17.09 9.31 9.87
N ILE A 80 -17.36 8.01 9.79
CA ILE A 80 -18.71 7.44 9.73
C ILE A 80 -19.46 7.68 11.05
N VAL A 81 -18.81 7.38 12.18
CA VAL A 81 -19.36 7.57 13.53
C VAL A 81 -19.60 9.05 13.83
N ARG A 82 -18.75 9.96 13.33
CA ARG A 82 -18.93 11.42 13.47
C ARG A 82 -19.89 12.03 12.45
N HIS A 83 -20.54 11.21 11.61
CA HIS A 83 -21.45 11.67 10.56
C HIS A 83 -20.83 12.66 9.54
N ILE A 84 -19.51 12.61 9.33
CA ILE A 84 -18.79 13.45 8.35
C ILE A 84 -18.34 12.65 7.10
N TYR A 85 -18.66 11.36 7.06
CA TYR A 85 -18.46 10.52 5.88
C TYR A 85 -19.58 10.74 4.86
N HIS A 86 -19.20 11.05 3.62
CA HIS A 86 -20.11 11.22 2.49
C HIS A 86 -19.72 10.17 1.44
N PRO A 87 -20.61 9.20 1.13
CA PRO A 87 -20.32 8.11 0.21
C PRO A 87 -19.80 8.55 -1.16
#